data_AF-A0A1H0SCA0-F1
#
_entry.id   AF-A0A1H0SCA0-F1
#
_cell.length_a   1.000
_cell.length_b   1.000
_cell.length_c   1.000
_cell.angle_alpha   90.00
_cell.angle_beta   90.00
_cell.angle_gamma   90.00
#
_symmetry.space_group_name_H-M   'P 1'
#
loop_
_entity.id
_entity.type
_entity.pdbx_description
1 polymer ?
#
loop_
_entity_poly.entity_id
_entity_poly.type
_entity_poly.pdbx_seq_one_letter_code
_entity_poly.pdbx_strand_id
1 'polypeptide(L)'
;MIIKNSFTSIDTHTGGEPTRTITGGVPYIPGDSIAEKMLYLKKNMDWIRTSLMFEPRGHSVMSGVILTEPKHPEADVGAIFIETGGYLPMCGHDTIGVATALVETGMVPVTEPETFINLDTPAGLTRVRVRVENGRACEVTFLGVPSFVFEKDLEIEVPAIGRLTLDIAYGG
;
A
#
# COMPACT_ATOMS: atom_id res chain seq x y z
N MET A 1 -23.79 -19.75 13.61
CA MET A 1 -22.89 -18.58 13.51
C MET A 1 -23.37 -17.75 12.33
N ILE A 2 -23.73 -16.48 12.51
CA ILE A 2 -24.15 -15.60 11.40
C ILE A 2 -22.92 -14.81 10.96
N ILE A 3 -22.40 -15.09 9.76
CA ILE A 3 -21.26 -14.37 9.19
C ILE A 3 -21.77 -13.03 8.68
N LYS A 4 -21.29 -11.92 9.27
CA LYS A 4 -21.68 -10.55 8.88
C LYS A 4 -20.71 -9.90 7.87
N ASN A 5 -19.42 -10.22 7.96
CA ASN A 5 -18.36 -9.67 7.11
C ASN A 5 -17.43 -10.81 6.68
N SER A 6 -16.99 -10.79 5.43
CA SER A 6 -16.02 -11.74 4.86
C SER A 6 -15.11 -10.97 3.92
N PHE A 7 -13.80 -11.18 4.04
CA PHE A 7 -12.78 -10.55 3.21
C PHE A 7 -11.99 -11.63 2.48
N THR A 8 -11.58 -11.35 1.25
CA THR A 8 -10.62 -12.17 0.51
C THR A 8 -9.32 -11.40 0.39
N SER A 9 -8.18 -12.10 0.55
CA SER A 9 -6.87 -11.49 0.39
C SER A 9 -5.86 -12.42 -0.25
N ILE A 10 -4.82 -11.81 -0.81
CA ILE A 10 -3.60 -12.46 -1.29
C ILE A 10 -2.46 -11.90 -0.44
N ASP A 11 -1.75 -12.78 0.25
CA ASP A 11 -0.61 -12.40 1.08
C ASP A 11 0.68 -12.60 0.28
N THR A 12 1.50 -11.56 0.18
CA THR A 12 2.85 -11.57 -0.42
C THR A 12 3.87 -11.06 0.57
N HIS A 13 5.16 -11.12 0.23
CA HIS A 13 6.20 -10.44 1.00
C HIS A 13 7.22 -9.77 0.08
N THR A 14 7.77 -8.64 0.51
CA THR A 14 8.82 -7.90 -0.18
C THR A 14 9.97 -7.68 0.79
N GLY A 15 11.13 -8.30 0.52
CA GLY A 15 12.27 -8.22 1.44
C GLY A 15 12.01 -8.86 2.83
N GLY A 16 10.94 -9.65 2.96
CA GLY A 16 10.50 -10.24 4.23
C GLY A 16 9.35 -9.49 4.91
N GLU A 17 9.06 -8.26 4.46
CA GLU A 17 7.93 -7.47 4.96
C GLU A 17 6.62 -7.94 4.32
N PRO A 18 5.55 -8.22 5.10
CA PRO A 18 4.33 -8.81 4.59
C PRO A 18 3.39 -7.77 3.97
N THR A 19 2.74 -8.14 2.86
CA THR A 19 1.69 -7.34 2.23
C THR A 19 0.43 -8.19 2.06
N ARG A 20 -0.63 -7.85 2.78
CA ARG A 20 -1.96 -8.43 2.60
C ARG A 20 -2.77 -7.61 1.60
N THR A 21 -2.89 -8.08 0.36
CA THR A 21 -3.73 -7.44 -0.67
C THR A 21 -5.18 -7.87 -0.52
N ILE A 22 -6.06 -6.97 -0.10
CA ILE A 22 -7.49 -7.22 0.07
C ILE A 22 -8.20 -7.05 -1.28
N THR A 23 -8.74 -8.15 -1.78
CA THR A 23 -9.36 -8.26 -3.11
C THR A 23 -10.88 -8.23 -3.09
N GLY A 24 -11.50 -8.35 -1.91
CA GLY A 24 -12.95 -8.41 -1.79
C GLY A 24 -13.44 -8.30 -0.35
N GLY A 25 -14.73 -7.99 -0.20
CA GLY A 25 -15.40 -7.89 1.10
C GLY A 25 -15.41 -6.50 1.72
N VAL A 26 -14.70 -5.54 1.13
CA VAL A 26 -14.71 -4.13 1.55
C VAL A 26 -15.97 -3.47 0.99
N PRO A 27 -16.83 -2.85 1.82
CA PRO A 27 -18.00 -2.13 1.34
C PRO A 27 -17.60 -0.85 0.59
N TYR A 28 -18.56 -0.19 -0.06
CA TYR A 28 -18.32 1.06 -0.77
C TYR A 28 -17.66 2.13 0.12
N ILE A 29 -16.61 2.77 -0.40
CA ILE A 29 -15.86 3.84 0.26
C ILE A 29 -16.14 5.15 -0.49
N PRO A 30 -16.86 6.12 0.12
CA PRO A 30 -17.07 7.45 -0.43
C PRO A 30 -15.76 8.22 -0.63
N GLY A 31 -15.71 9.04 -1.67
CA GLY A 31 -14.60 9.94 -1.98
C GLY A 31 -14.40 10.11 -3.49
N ASP A 32 -13.95 11.29 -3.89
CA ASP A 32 -13.64 11.66 -5.28
C ASP A 32 -12.16 11.47 -5.62
N SER A 33 -11.32 11.21 -4.62
CA SER A 33 -9.93 10.78 -4.76
C SER A 33 -9.60 9.60 -3.85
N ILE A 34 -8.48 8.90 -4.12
CA ILE A 34 -7.99 7.84 -3.23
C ILE A 34 -7.61 8.39 -1.85
N ALA A 35 -7.10 9.62 -1.78
CA ALA A 35 -6.83 10.31 -0.52
C ALA A 35 -8.11 10.55 0.30
N GLU A 36 -9.20 10.98 -0.34
CA GLU A 36 -10.49 11.14 0.33
C GLU A 36 -11.07 9.80 0.81
N LYS A 37 -10.98 8.75 -0.02
CA LYS A 37 -11.38 7.39 0.37
C LYS A 37 -10.58 6.89 1.58
N MET A 38 -9.26 7.11 1.60
CA MET A 38 -8.38 6.77 2.73
C MET A 38 -8.81 7.51 3.99
N LEU A 39 -9.03 8.83 3.91
CA LEU A 39 -9.49 9.63 5.05
C LEU A 39 -10.88 9.20 5.54
N TYR A 40 -11.77 8.82 4.64
CA TYR A 40 -13.09 8.29 4.99
C TYR A 40 -12.96 6.96 5.74
N LEU A 41 -12.15 6.02 5.24
CA LEU A 41 -11.87 4.75 5.92
C LEU A 41 -11.32 5.00 7.32
N LYS A 42 -10.30 5.86 7.44
CA LYS A 42 -9.67 6.21 8.72
C LYS A 42 -10.67 6.78 9.73
N LYS A 43 -11.59 7.64 9.28
CA LYS A 43 -12.57 8.31 10.16
C LYS A 43 -13.75 7.41 10.53
N ASN A 44 -14.27 6.63 9.58
CA ASN A 44 -15.59 5.99 9.71
C ASN A 44 -15.53 4.46 9.74
N MET A 45 -14.42 3.86 9.30
CA MET A 45 -14.33 2.43 9.01
C MET A 45 -13.00 1.79 9.45
N ASP A 46 -12.29 2.40 10.40
CA ASP A 46 -10.99 1.88 10.91
C ASP A 46 -11.11 0.46 11.50
N TRP A 47 -12.33 0.02 11.82
CA TRP A 47 -12.61 -1.35 12.20
C TRP A 47 -12.19 -2.37 11.14
N ILE A 48 -12.18 -2.01 9.84
CA ILE A 48 -11.69 -2.87 8.76
C ILE A 48 -10.19 -3.10 8.91
N ARG A 49 -9.42 -2.00 9.01
CA ARG A 49 -7.96 -2.07 9.22
C ARG A 49 -7.63 -2.85 10.49
N THR A 50 -8.19 -2.48 11.63
CA THR A 50 -7.89 -3.16 12.90
C THR A 50 -8.25 -4.64 12.86
N SER A 51 -9.36 -5.03 12.23
CA SER A 51 -9.74 -6.44 12.10
C SER A 51 -8.78 -7.26 11.24
N LEU A 52 -8.11 -6.64 10.27
CA LEU A 52 -7.24 -7.30 9.29
C LEU A 52 -5.76 -7.25 9.68
N MET A 53 -5.32 -6.17 10.34
CA MET A 53 -3.92 -5.90 10.67
C MET A 53 -3.57 -6.36 12.09
N PHE A 54 -4.50 -6.31 13.05
CA PHE A 54 -4.21 -6.71 14.43
C PHE A 54 -4.44 -8.21 14.66
N GLU A 55 -3.82 -8.71 15.72
CA GLU A 55 -4.15 -10.03 16.24
C GLU A 55 -5.65 -10.13 16.54
N PRO A 56 -6.29 -11.28 16.25
CA PRO A 56 -5.66 -12.57 15.93
C PRO A 56 -5.45 -12.86 14.43
N ARG A 57 -5.76 -11.92 13.52
CA ARG A 57 -5.69 -12.16 12.06
C ARG A 57 -4.43 -11.61 11.39
N GLY A 58 -3.89 -10.54 11.95
CA GLY A 58 -2.57 -10.03 11.61
C GLY A 58 -1.61 -10.19 12.79
N HIS A 59 -0.63 -9.30 12.87
CA HIS A 59 0.41 -9.26 13.90
C HIS A 59 1.07 -7.87 13.87
N SER A 60 2.03 -7.61 14.77
CA SER A 60 2.62 -6.28 15.02
C SER A 60 3.19 -5.55 13.79
N VAL A 61 3.62 -6.29 12.76
CA VAL A 61 4.21 -5.77 11.51
C VAL A 61 3.36 -6.09 10.27
N MET A 62 2.07 -6.39 10.43
CA MET A 62 1.20 -6.62 9.28
C MET A 62 0.95 -5.33 8.49
N SER A 63 1.22 -5.36 7.19
CA SER A 63 0.79 -4.36 6.23
C SER A 63 -0.21 -4.93 5.22
N GLY A 64 -0.96 -4.07 4.56
CA GLY A 64 -1.90 -4.45 3.54
C GLY A 64 -2.33 -3.33 2.61
N VAL A 65 -3.00 -3.74 1.54
CA VAL A 65 -3.50 -2.86 0.49
C VAL A 65 -4.95 -3.19 0.22
N ILE A 66 -5.84 -2.21 0.40
CA ILE A 66 -7.23 -2.33 -0.04
C ILE A 66 -7.29 -1.90 -1.51
N LEU A 67 -7.66 -2.84 -2.39
CA LEU A 67 -7.94 -2.52 -3.79
C LEU A 67 -9.29 -1.80 -3.91
N THR A 68 -9.34 -0.77 -4.74
CA THR A 68 -10.57 -0.02 -5.03
C THR A 68 -10.61 0.40 -6.49
N GLU A 69 -11.78 0.85 -6.96
CA GLU A 69 -11.87 1.55 -8.24
C GLU A 69 -10.98 2.81 -8.23
N PRO A 70 -10.13 3.00 -9.27
CA PRO A 70 -9.32 4.19 -9.41
C PRO A 70 -10.19 5.44 -9.60
N LYS A 71 -9.59 6.61 -9.34
CA LYS A 71 -10.17 7.93 -9.58
C LYS A 71 -9.36 8.72 -10.59
N HIS A 72 -8.05 8.47 -10.67
CA HIS A 72 -7.19 9.04 -11.69
C HIS A 72 -7.48 8.42 -13.07
N PRO A 73 -7.63 9.20 -14.15
CA PRO A 73 -8.03 8.71 -15.47
C PRO A 73 -6.98 7.80 -16.14
N GLU A 74 -5.72 7.90 -15.76
CA GLU A 74 -4.63 7.04 -16.25
C GLU A 74 -4.40 5.78 -15.39
N ALA A 75 -5.11 5.62 -14.26
CA ALA A 75 -4.85 4.52 -13.34
C ALA A 75 -5.65 3.27 -13.69
N ASP A 76 -5.01 2.12 -13.51
CA ASP A 76 -5.61 0.80 -13.71
C ASP A 76 -6.36 0.33 -12.46
N VAL A 77 -5.80 0.62 -11.27
CA VAL A 77 -6.30 0.14 -9.97
C VAL A 77 -6.07 1.20 -8.90
N GLY A 78 -7.04 1.40 -8.00
CA GLY A 78 -6.85 2.20 -6.79
C GLY A 78 -6.30 1.35 -5.64
N ALA A 79 -5.34 1.90 -4.88
CA ALA A 79 -4.67 1.22 -3.78
C ALA A 79 -4.65 2.11 -2.53
N ILE A 80 -5.22 1.62 -1.43
CA ILE A 80 -5.15 2.29 -0.12
C ILE A 80 -4.31 1.43 0.83
N PHE A 81 -3.17 1.99 1.26
CA PHE A 81 -2.25 1.32 2.19
C PHE A 81 -2.77 1.38 3.62
N ILE A 82 -2.74 0.24 4.30
CA ILE A 82 -3.16 0.06 5.67
C ILE A 82 -2.11 -0.74 6.45
N GLU A 83 -1.79 -0.29 7.66
CA GLU A 83 -0.80 -0.93 8.52
C GLU A 83 -1.32 -1.02 9.97
N THR A 84 -0.57 -1.72 10.81
CA THR A 84 -0.79 -1.65 12.27
C THR A 84 -0.73 -0.22 12.80
N GLY A 85 0.17 0.61 12.25
CA GLY A 85 0.36 2.02 12.60
C GLY A 85 -0.72 2.98 12.09
N GLY A 86 -1.50 2.58 11.07
CA GLY A 86 -2.57 3.41 10.53
C GLY A 86 -2.71 3.32 9.01
N TYR A 87 -2.85 4.48 8.37
CA TYR A 87 -3.00 4.61 6.92
C TYR A 87 -1.82 5.40 6.38
N LEU A 88 -1.28 4.97 5.25
CA LEU A 88 -0.12 5.58 4.62
C LEU A 88 -0.47 6.19 3.26
N PRO A 89 0.10 7.35 2.90
CA PRO A 89 -0.04 7.90 1.57
C PRO A 89 0.63 7.05 0.48
N MET A 90 1.77 6.44 0.79
CA MET A 90 2.53 5.55 -0.08
C MET A 90 3.27 4.51 0.77
N CYS A 91 3.47 3.30 0.23
CA CYS A 91 4.35 2.30 0.82
C CYS A 91 5.07 1.50 -0.28
N GLY A 92 6.41 1.50 -0.26
CA GLY A 92 7.21 0.89 -1.32
C GLY A 92 7.14 -0.64 -1.34
N HIS A 93 7.24 -1.28 -0.17
CA HIS A 93 7.22 -2.75 -0.08
C HIS A 93 5.85 -3.31 -0.47
N ASP A 94 4.77 -2.62 -0.06
CA ASP A 94 3.40 -2.95 -0.44
C ASP A 94 3.12 -2.70 -1.92
N THR A 95 3.69 -1.63 -2.50
CA THR A 95 3.60 -1.37 -3.95
C THR A 95 4.18 -2.54 -4.74
N ILE A 96 5.31 -3.09 -4.30
CA ILE A 96 5.90 -4.29 -4.91
C ILE A 96 5.00 -5.51 -4.68
N GLY A 97 4.56 -5.71 -3.44
CA GLY A 97 3.75 -6.87 -3.05
C GLY A 97 2.40 -6.93 -3.78
N VAL A 98 1.72 -5.80 -3.93
CA VAL A 98 0.44 -5.69 -4.64
C VAL A 98 0.62 -5.84 -6.15
N ALA A 99 1.66 -5.26 -6.75
CA ALA A 99 1.93 -5.41 -8.18
C ALA A 99 2.22 -6.86 -8.56
N THR A 100 3.00 -7.57 -7.73
CA THR A 100 3.22 -9.02 -7.84
C THR A 100 1.90 -9.77 -7.78
N ALA A 101 1.06 -9.50 -6.78
CA ALA A 101 -0.23 -10.17 -6.64
C ALA A 101 -1.14 -9.92 -7.85
N LEU A 102 -1.22 -8.69 -8.35
CA LEU A 102 -2.04 -8.33 -9.51
C LEU A 102 -1.61 -9.05 -10.78
N VAL A 103 -0.30 -9.15 -11.04
CA VAL A 103 0.25 -9.85 -12.20
C VAL A 103 0.03 -11.36 -12.09
N GLU A 104 0.46 -11.98 -11.00
CA GLU A 104 0.44 -13.45 -10.88
C GLU A 104 -0.97 -14.02 -10.81
N THR A 105 -1.96 -13.22 -10.41
CA THR A 105 -3.38 -13.63 -10.43
C THR A 105 -4.12 -13.22 -11.69
N GLY A 106 -3.49 -12.45 -12.58
CA GLY A 106 -4.14 -11.94 -13.80
C GLY A 106 -5.27 -10.93 -13.52
N MET A 107 -5.25 -10.25 -12.38
CA MET A 107 -6.21 -9.18 -12.05
C MET A 107 -5.99 -7.91 -12.89
N VAL A 108 -4.84 -7.82 -13.55
CA VAL A 108 -4.53 -6.83 -14.58
C VAL A 108 -4.13 -7.54 -15.88
N PRO A 109 -4.25 -6.89 -17.06
CA PRO A 109 -3.70 -7.43 -18.30
C PRO A 109 -2.19 -7.67 -18.18
N VAL A 110 -1.75 -8.91 -18.36
CA VAL A 110 -0.34 -9.30 -18.26
C VAL A 110 0.28 -9.38 -19.65
N THR A 111 1.41 -8.71 -19.83
CA THR A 111 2.23 -8.74 -21.05
C THR A 111 3.67 -9.10 -20.70
N GLU A 112 4.30 -9.96 -21.52
CA GLU A 112 5.71 -10.33 -21.39
C GLU A 112 6.56 -9.62 -22.47
N PRO A 113 7.82 -9.22 -22.17
CA PRO A 113 8.56 -9.45 -20.92
C PRO A 113 8.29 -8.41 -19.83
N GLU A 114 7.52 -7.36 -20.11
CA GLU A 114 7.22 -6.29 -19.14
C GLU A 114 5.71 -5.97 -19.13
N THR A 115 5.14 -5.92 -17.93
CA THR A 115 3.79 -5.43 -17.65
C THR A 115 3.88 -4.09 -16.95
N PHE A 116 3.08 -3.12 -17.38
CA PHE A 116 3.00 -1.80 -16.75
C PHE A 116 1.67 -1.66 -16.02
N ILE A 117 1.71 -1.13 -14.80
CA ILE A 117 0.53 -0.92 -13.95
C ILE A 117 0.61 0.49 -13.38
N ASN A 118 -0.45 1.26 -13.53
CA ASN A 118 -0.63 2.56 -12.92
C ASN A 118 -1.53 2.42 -11.69
N LEU A 119 -0.94 2.50 -10.49
CA LEU A 119 -1.67 2.49 -9.24
C LEU A 119 -2.10 3.91 -8.86
N ASP A 120 -3.38 4.11 -8.58
CA ASP A 120 -3.89 5.33 -7.96
C ASP A 120 -3.76 5.21 -6.44
N THR A 121 -2.84 5.98 -5.86
CA THR A 121 -2.55 5.95 -4.41
C THR A 121 -2.97 7.27 -3.76
N PRO A 122 -3.07 7.35 -2.42
CA PRO A 122 -3.33 8.63 -1.76
C PRO A 122 -2.25 9.69 -2.02
N ALA A 123 -1.01 9.28 -2.35
CA ALA A 123 0.08 10.18 -2.73
C ALA A 123 0.09 10.55 -4.23
N GLY A 124 -0.85 10.01 -5.02
CA GLY A 124 -0.99 10.24 -6.46
C GLY A 124 -0.70 9.00 -7.31
N LEU A 125 -0.52 9.21 -8.60
CA LEU A 125 -0.30 8.14 -9.58
C LEU A 125 1.10 7.51 -9.38
N THR A 126 1.15 6.24 -9.04
CA THR A 126 2.37 5.44 -8.94
C THR A 126 2.50 4.52 -10.15
N ARG A 127 3.54 4.75 -10.96
CA ARG A 127 3.81 3.96 -12.16
C ARG A 127 4.70 2.78 -11.81
N VAL A 128 4.22 1.57 -12.10
CA VAL A 128 4.89 0.32 -11.80
C VAL A 128 5.19 -0.43 -13.08
N ARG A 129 6.37 -1.03 -13.14
CA ARG A 129 6.83 -1.91 -14.20
C ARG A 129 7.22 -3.25 -13.58
N VAL A 130 6.62 -4.32 -14.07
CA VAL A 130 6.87 -5.68 -13.61
C VAL A 130 7.52 -6.46 -14.75
N ARG A 131 8.71 -7.03 -14.52
CA ARG A 131 9.30 -8.02 -15.43
C ARG A 131 8.61 -9.35 -15.23
N VAL A 132 8.08 -9.93 -16.31
CA VAL A 132 7.28 -11.14 -16.28
C VAL A 132 7.91 -12.21 -17.15
N GLU A 133 8.02 -13.42 -16.61
CA GLU A 133 8.51 -14.60 -17.34
C GLU A 133 7.63 -15.82 -17.00
N ASN A 134 7.01 -16.41 -18.02
CA ASN A 134 6.09 -17.55 -17.85
C ASN A 134 4.95 -17.26 -16.84
N GLY A 135 4.39 -16.06 -16.90
CA GLY A 135 3.33 -15.60 -16.00
C GLY A 135 3.77 -15.27 -14.57
N ARG A 136 5.06 -15.38 -14.24
CA ARG A 136 5.59 -15.05 -12.91
C ARG A 136 6.12 -13.62 -12.86
N ALA A 137 5.81 -12.87 -11.81
CA ALA A 137 6.40 -11.57 -11.55
C ALA A 137 7.83 -11.74 -11.00
N CYS A 138 8.84 -11.52 -11.85
CA CYS A 138 10.24 -11.74 -11.51
C CYS A 138 10.90 -10.53 -10.83
N GLU A 139 10.46 -9.32 -11.17
CA GLU A 139 11.03 -8.07 -10.66
C GLU A 139 10.01 -6.95 -10.76
N VAL A 140 9.92 -6.11 -9.74
CA VAL A 140 9.04 -4.93 -9.74
C VAL A 140 9.88 -3.68 -9.56
N THR A 141 9.72 -2.72 -10.46
CA THR A 141 10.24 -1.36 -10.35
C THR A 141 9.06 -0.40 -10.25
N PHE A 142 9.11 0.60 -9.37
CA PHE A 142 8.11 1.66 -9.35
C PHE A 142 8.76 3.04 -9.33
N LEU A 143 8.07 4.02 -9.91
CA LEU A 143 8.43 5.42 -9.82
C LEU A 143 7.78 6.01 -8.56
N GLY A 144 8.61 6.29 -7.55
CA GLY A 144 8.17 6.95 -6.32
C GLY A 144 7.72 8.39 -6.54
N VAL A 145 7.09 8.96 -5.52
CA VAL A 145 6.74 10.38 -5.51
C VAL A 145 7.98 11.28 -5.44
N PRO A 146 7.90 12.54 -5.88
CA PRO A 146 8.97 13.51 -5.68
C PRO A 146 9.43 13.52 -4.22
N SER A 147 10.67 13.12 -4.01
CA SER A 147 11.27 12.94 -2.69
C SER A 147 12.29 14.06 -2.46
N PHE A 148 12.37 14.57 -1.23
CA PHE A 148 13.24 15.69 -0.90
C PHE A 148 13.72 15.62 0.55
N VAL A 149 14.84 16.27 0.83
CA VAL A 149 15.32 16.50 2.20
C VAL A 149 14.76 17.83 2.67
N PHE A 150 14.04 17.81 3.79
CA PHE A 150 13.47 19.00 4.42
C PHE A 150 14.50 19.72 5.27
N GLU A 151 15.24 18.99 6.10
CA GLU A 151 16.26 19.53 6.98
C GLU A 151 17.39 18.51 7.17
N LYS A 152 18.63 18.99 7.20
CA LYS A 152 19.83 18.16 7.40
C LYS A 152 20.51 18.50 8.70
N ASP A 153 21.17 17.50 9.28
CA ASP A 153 22.05 17.66 10.44
C ASP A 153 21.34 18.35 11.63
N LEU A 154 20.04 18.12 11.80
CA LEU A 154 19.25 18.69 12.89
C LEU A 154 19.70 18.09 14.22
N GLU A 155 20.19 18.93 15.12
CA GLU A 155 20.52 18.54 16.49
C GLU A 155 19.29 18.65 17.41
N ILE A 156 18.92 17.55 18.07
CA ILE A 156 17.88 17.53 19.09
C ILE A 156 18.39 16.95 20.40
N GLU A 157 17.82 17.39 21.52
CA GLU A 157 18.09 16.83 22.85
C GLU A 157 16.93 15.90 23.24
N VAL A 158 17.22 14.62 23.44
CA VAL A 158 16.23 13.62 23.87
C VAL A 158 16.48 13.27 25.34
N PRO A 159 15.54 13.54 26.28
CA PRO A 159 15.79 13.49 27.72
C PRO A 159 16.44 12.21 28.27
N ALA A 160 16.25 11.06 27.63
CA ALA A 160 16.82 9.77 28.06
C ALA A 160 18.00 9.26 27.21
N ILE A 161 18.33 9.93 26.10
CA ILE A 161 19.35 9.48 25.13
C ILE A 161 20.49 10.51 25.00
N GLY A 162 20.21 11.78 25.24
CA GLY A 162 21.12 12.91 25.03
C GLY A 162 20.95 13.54 23.66
N ARG A 163 22.02 14.18 23.16
CA ARG A 163 22.02 14.86 21.87
C ARG A 163 22.10 13.88 20.71
N LEU A 164 21.23 14.05 19.72
CA LEU A 164 21.19 13.29 18.48
C LEU A 164 21.25 14.23 17.28
N THR A 165 21.89 13.79 16.20
CA THR A 165 21.90 14.46 14.89
C THR A 165 21.09 13.61 13.91
N LEU A 166 20.13 14.23 13.21
CA LEU A 166 19.25 13.53 12.27
C LEU A 166 18.90 14.38 11.05
N ASP A 167 18.50 13.71 9.97
CA ASP A 167 17.92 14.34 8.79
C ASP A 167 16.39 14.15 8.80
N ILE A 168 15.66 15.15 8.35
CA ILE A 168 14.23 15.07 8.07
C ILE A 168 14.05 15.08 6.56
N ALA A 169 13.44 14.02 6.01
CA ALA A 169 13.19 13.88 4.58
C ALA A 169 11.79 13.34 4.31
N TYR A 170 11.29 13.59 3.10
CA TYR A 170 10.04 13.05 2.58
C TYR A 170 10.35 12.14 1.40
N GLY A 171 9.80 10.91 1.42
CA GLY A 171 10.02 9.89 0.40
C GLY A 171 8.75 9.14 -0.02
N GLY A 172 7.57 9.70 0.29
CA GLY A 172 6.30 8.97 0.30
C GLY A 172 5.56 9.16 1.61
#